data_AF-A0A938KVI3-F1
#
_entry.id   AF-A0A938KVI3-F1
#
_cell.length_a   1.000
_cell.length_b   1.000
_cell.length_c   1.000
_cell.angle_alpha   90.00
_cell.angle_beta   90.00
_cell.angle_gamma   90.00
#
_symmetry.space_group_name_H-M   'P 1'
#
loop_
_entity.id
_entity.type
_entity.pdbx_description
1 polymer ?
#
loop_
_entity_poly.entity_id
_entity_poly.type
_entity_poly.pdbx_seq_one_letter_code
_entity_poly.pdbx_strand_id
1 'polypeptide(L)'
;MPRPPTFRASACPVEPGHIFVKTGRTGRNLAVRTPCSIVTPERISSGPPIMPSRIFRAVAASALALLLAAPSVARGQTLSPEQKKQVEDIVRQYLLKNPEVLVEAINNLRTKEEAEEAKGVGDAIAKRRDEIERDPASPVGGNAKGDVTLVEFFDYRCGYCKRVHDTVQNVLKSDGNIRFVYKEFPVLGPESMFAARAAIAAFKLAPDKYVALHNRLMALSARAVNEDSVMNEVKAVGLKPEAVRQKMQDPSVLKDIERTQELAEALRIRGTPSFVVGDMLIPGATDEESLKQAIAAARAKKKS
;
A
#
# COMPACT_ATOMS: atom_id res chain seq x y z
N MET A 1 34.25 -44.84 -45.01
CA MET A 1 35.20 -44.54 -43.91
C MET A 1 34.90 -43.15 -43.37
N PRO A 2 34.29 -43.04 -42.18
CA PRO A 2 33.93 -41.78 -41.54
C PRO A 2 35.12 -41.20 -40.75
N ARG A 3 35.26 -39.87 -40.74
CA ARG A 3 36.25 -39.16 -39.90
C ARG A 3 35.75 -39.07 -38.46
N PRO A 4 36.60 -39.29 -37.45
CA PRO A 4 36.22 -39.22 -36.04
C PRO A 4 36.15 -37.77 -35.51
N PRO A 5 35.40 -37.53 -34.40
CA PRO A 5 35.19 -36.22 -33.82
C PRO A 5 36.36 -35.78 -32.92
N THR A 6 36.68 -34.49 -32.94
CA THR A 6 37.62 -33.85 -32.01
C THR A 6 36.89 -33.34 -30.77
N PHE A 7 37.16 -33.97 -29.63
CA PHE A 7 36.96 -33.38 -28.30
C PHE A 7 38.06 -32.36 -28.02
N ARG A 8 37.73 -31.22 -27.39
CA ARG A 8 38.70 -30.44 -26.63
C ARG A 8 38.08 -29.90 -25.35
N ALA A 9 38.91 -29.95 -24.33
CA ALA A 9 38.58 -29.91 -22.92
C ALA A 9 38.44 -28.50 -22.35
N SER A 10 37.79 -28.44 -21.19
CA SER A 10 37.66 -27.33 -20.26
C SER A 10 38.98 -26.64 -19.92
N ALA A 11 38.89 -25.32 -19.70
CA ALA A 11 39.78 -24.58 -18.81
C ALA A 11 39.05 -23.34 -18.25
N CYS A 12 38.66 -23.38 -16.98
CA CYS A 12 38.88 -22.27 -16.03
C CYS A 12 40.28 -22.51 -15.41
N PRO A 13 41.01 -21.54 -14.81
CA PRO A 13 40.51 -20.35 -14.10
C PRO A 13 41.36 -19.06 -14.20
N VAL A 14 40.80 -17.87 -13.88
CA VAL A 14 41.58 -16.74 -13.31
C VAL A 14 40.68 -15.85 -12.44
N GLU A 15 41.05 -15.69 -11.17
CA GLU A 15 40.76 -14.56 -10.25
C GLU A 15 42.14 -14.00 -9.80
N PRO A 16 42.32 -12.88 -9.05
CA PRO A 16 41.35 -12.00 -8.35
C PRO A 16 41.62 -10.47 -8.48
N GLY A 17 40.70 -9.63 -7.98
CA GLY A 17 40.89 -8.19 -7.78
C GLY A 17 40.23 -7.68 -6.48
N HIS A 18 41.05 -7.41 -5.47
CA HIS A 18 40.65 -6.95 -4.13
C HIS A 18 40.31 -5.45 -4.07
N ILE A 19 39.26 -5.11 -3.29
CA ILE A 19 39.03 -3.78 -2.73
C ILE A 19 39.46 -3.80 -1.25
N PHE A 20 40.31 -2.85 -0.88
CA PHE A 20 40.81 -2.62 0.48
C PHE A 20 39.81 -1.79 1.30
N VAL A 21 39.44 -2.26 2.49
CA VAL A 21 38.94 -1.40 3.58
C VAL A 21 39.79 -1.70 4.83
N LYS A 22 40.42 -0.64 5.34
CA LYS A 22 41.23 -0.61 6.57
C LYS A 22 40.31 -0.38 7.77
N THR A 23 40.29 -1.29 8.73
CA THR A 23 40.29 -0.99 10.18
C THR A 23 40.78 -2.23 10.95
N GLY A 24 41.82 -2.05 11.76
CA GLY A 24 42.38 -3.11 12.59
C GLY A 24 42.19 -2.80 14.07
N ARG A 25 41.72 -3.79 14.83
CA ARG A 25 42.14 -4.02 16.22
C ARG A 25 41.96 -5.48 16.61
N THR A 26 43.09 -6.17 16.71
CA THR A 26 43.37 -7.28 17.65
C THR A 26 42.40 -8.48 17.72
N GLY A 27 42.71 -9.52 16.94
CA GLY A 27 43.10 -10.84 17.44
C GLY A 27 42.10 -11.71 18.23
N ARG A 28 41.49 -12.70 17.56
CA ARG A 28 41.68 -14.14 17.84
C ARG A 28 40.87 -15.01 16.87
N ASN A 29 41.52 -16.07 16.39
CA ASN A 29 40.94 -17.11 15.52
C ASN A 29 39.90 -17.95 16.27
N LEU A 30 38.74 -18.20 15.66
CA LEU A 30 37.91 -19.37 15.95
C LEU A 30 37.41 -19.96 14.62
N ALA A 31 37.97 -21.10 14.23
CA ALA A 31 37.52 -21.87 13.08
C ALA A 31 36.30 -22.70 13.48
N VAL A 32 35.18 -22.53 12.78
CA VAL A 32 34.03 -23.43 12.87
C VAL A 32 33.83 -24.07 11.51
N ARG A 33 34.20 -25.35 11.41
CA ARG A 33 33.84 -26.24 10.30
C ARG A 33 32.44 -26.78 10.58
N THR A 34 31.49 -26.54 9.68
CA THR A 34 30.15 -27.14 9.70
C THR A 34 30.11 -28.31 8.72
N PRO A 35 29.81 -29.56 9.13
CA PRO A 35 29.51 -30.62 8.19
C PRO A 35 28.02 -30.64 7.85
N CYS A 36 27.76 -30.87 6.56
CA CYS A 36 26.46 -31.13 5.96
C CYS A 36 26.03 -32.56 6.33
N SER A 37 24.85 -32.74 6.92
CA SER A 37 24.25 -34.06 7.15
C SER A 37 22.88 -34.13 6.51
N ILE A 38 22.77 -35.09 5.60
CA ILE A 38 21.60 -35.51 4.83
C ILE A 38 20.66 -36.27 5.78
N VAL A 39 19.38 -35.88 5.81
CA VAL A 39 18.33 -36.55 6.59
C VAL A 39 17.56 -37.50 5.66
N THR A 40 17.63 -38.80 5.95
CA THR A 40 16.73 -39.84 5.41
C THR A 40 15.49 -40.01 6.30
N PRO A 41 14.32 -40.41 5.75
CA PRO A 41 13.10 -40.57 6.54
C PRO A 41 13.07 -41.91 7.27
N GLU A 42 12.87 -41.86 8.59
CA GLU A 42 12.80 -43.02 9.46
C GLU A 42 11.38 -43.60 9.48
N ARG A 43 11.32 -44.94 9.40
CA ARG A 43 10.15 -45.79 9.25
C ARG A 43 9.48 -45.99 10.62
N ILE A 44 8.24 -45.52 10.78
CA ILE A 44 7.45 -45.69 12.02
C ILE A 44 7.06 -47.17 12.16
N SER A 45 7.62 -47.83 13.18
CA SER A 45 7.31 -49.21 13.58
C SER A 45 6.07 -49.24 14.49
N SER A 46 5.17 -50.17 14.18
CA SER A 46 3.90 -50.50 14.82
C SER A 46 4.02 -50.91 16.29
N GLY A 47 3.05 -50.47 17.11
CA GLY A 47 2.86 -50.88 18.51
C GLY A 47 2.31 -52.32 18.68
N PRO A 48 2.37 -52.88 19.90
CA PRO A 48 1.99 -54.27 20.18
C PRO A 48 0.47 -54.42 20.46
N PRO A 49 -0.07 -55.65 20.36
CA PRO A 49 -1.50 -55.88 20.26
C PRO A 49 -2.24 -55.95 21.61
N ILE A 50 -3.53 -55.70 21.51
CA ILE A 50 -4.55 -55.75 22.56
C ILE A 50 -4.99 -57.21 22.75
N MET A 51 -5.00 -57.71 23.99
CA MET A 51 -5.69 -58.95 24.34
C MET A 51 -6.97 -58.66 25.16
N PRO A 52 -8.04 -59.48 24.99
CA PRO A 52 -9.34 -59.20 25.59
C PRO A 52 -9.50 -59.78 26.99
N SER A 53 -10.43 -59.11 27.68
CA SER A 53 -11.10 -59.38 28.95
C SER A 53 -11.30 -60.86 29.33
N ARG A 54 -11.29 -61.11 30.65
CA ARG A 54 -12.28 -61.98 31.31
C ARG A 54 -12.23 -61.94 32.85
N ILE A 55 -13.45 -61.84 33.41
CA ILE A 55 -13.93 -62.40 34.69
C ILE A 55 -13.95 -61.47 35.92
N PHE A 56 -15.15 -60.89 36.11
CA PHE A 56 -15.91 -60.81 37.36
C PHE A 56 -15.30 -61.44 38.62
N ARG A 57 -15.22 -60.66 39.71
CA ARG A 57 -15.75 -61.05 41.03
C ARG A 57 -15.89 -59.84 41.95
N ALA A 58 -17.10 -59.69 42.49
CA ALA A 58 -17.53 -58.65 43.41
C ALA A 58 -17.00 -58.90 44.84
N VAL A 59 -16.58 -57.83 45.53
CA VAL A 59 -16.53 -57.67 47.00
C VAL A 59 -16.72 -56.17 47.27
N ALA A 60 -17.95 -55.75 47.58
CA ALA A 60 -18.46 -55.44 48.91
C ALA A 60 -18.15 -54.00 49.40
N ALA A 61 -19.22 -53.21 49.43
CA ALA A 61 -19.63 -52.23 50.43
C ALA A 61 -18.60 -51.46 51.28
N SER A 62 -18.91 -50.16 51.44
CA SER A 62 -18.60 -49.27 52.57
C SER A 62 -17.43 -48.30 52.41
N ALA A 63 -17.73 -47.10 51.91
CA ALA A 63 -17.14 -45.85 52.41
C ALA A 63 -17.96 -44.65 51.88
N LEU A 64 -19.10 -44.41 52.51
CA LEU A 64 -19.81 -43.14 52.47
C LEU A 64 -19.00 -42.16 53.35
N ALA A 65 -18.13 -41.34 52.74
CA ALA A 65 -17.43 -40.27 53.46
C ALA A 65 -17.27 -39.03 52.56
N LEU A 66 -18.08 -38.01 52.90
CA LEU A 66 -17.89 -36.57 52.66
C LEU A 66 -17.38 -36.13 51.27
N LEU A 67 -18.32 -35.95 50.32
CA LEU A 67 -18.22 -34.89 49.31
C LEU A 67 -19.14 -33.72 49.71
N LEU A 68 -18.68 -32.90 50.64
CA LEU A 68 -19.10 -31.50 50.72
C LEU A 68 -18.34 -30.74 49.63
N ALA A 69 -18.87 -30.76 48.41
CA ALA A 69 -18.46 -29.81 47.38
C ALA A 69 -18.92 -28.41 47.82
N ALA A 70 -18.03 -27.66 48.47
CA ALA A 70 -18.21 -26.23 48.61
C ALA A 70 -18.16 -25.59 47.21
N PRO A 71 -19.07 -24.67 46.85
CA PRO A 71 -18.91 -23.91 45.62
C PRO A 71 -17.68 -23.03 45.79
N SER A 72 -16.67 -23.25 44.95
CA SER A 72 -15.57 -22.31 44.77
C SER A 72 -16.14 -21.01 44.21
N VAL A 73 -16.59 -20.13 45.10
CA VAL A 73 -16.88 -18.74 44.76
C VAL A 73 -15.55 -18.12 44.38
N ALA A 74 -15.37 -17.84 43.09
CA ALA A 74 -14.30 -16.98 42.59
C ALA A 74 -14.44 -15.60 43.24
N ARG A 75 -13.81 -15.41 44.40
CA ARG A 75 -13.63 -14.10 45.01
C ARG A 75 -12.59 -13.37 44.18
N GLY A 76 -13.03 -12.39 43.39
CA GLY A 76 -12.12 -11.38 42.85
C GLY A 76 -11.36 -10.77 44.01
N GLN A 77 -10.04 -11.02 44.08
CA GLN A 77 -9.20 -10.46 45.13
C GLN A 77 -9.05 -8.96 44.87
N THR A 78 -9.69 -8.15 45.70
CA THR A 78 -9.48 -6.70 45.72
C THR A 78 -8.26 -6.40 46.58
N LEU A 79 -7.26 -5.72 46.02
CA LEU A 79 -6.04 -5.30 46.74
C LEU A 79 -6.39 -4.41 47.94
N SER A 80 -5.69 -4.59 49.07
CA SER A 80 -5.78 -3.65 50.20
C SER A 80 -5.21 -2.28 49.82
N PRO A 81 -5.60 -1.19 50.51
CA PRO A 81 -5.06 0.15 50.25
C PRO A 81 -3.52 0.21 50.27
N GLU A 82 -2.88 -0.48 51.21
CA GLU A 82 -1.43 -0.55 51.37
C GLU A 82 -0.78 -1.29 50.19
N GLN A 83 -1.36 -2.40 49.76
CA GLN A 83 -0.88 -3.16 48.60
C GLN A 83 -0.98 -2.35 47.31
N LYS A 84 -2.06 -1.58 47.14
CA LYS A 84 -2.23 -0.70 45.99
C LYS A 84 -1.12 0.35 45.91
N LYS A 85 -0.79 1.00 47.04
CA LYS A 85 0.29 1.99 47.11
C LYS A 85 1.65 1.36 46.77
N GLN A 86 1.94 0.17 47.27
CA GLN A 86 3.19 -0.54 46.94
C GLN A 86 3.29 -0.83 45.44
N VAL A 87 2.18 -1.25 44.79
CA VAL A 87 2.16 -1.47 43.34
C VAL A 87 2.40 -0.18 42.57
N GLU A 88 1.74 0.92 42.95
CA GLU A 88 1.94 2.23 42.32
C GLU A 88 3.40 2.70 42.42
N ASP A 89 4.03 2.56 43.59
CA ASP A 89 5.43 2.91 43.82
C ASP A 89 6.39 2.04 42.99
N ILE A 90 6.13 0.73 42.90
CA ILE A 90 6.92 -0.19 42.06
C ILE A 90 6.80 0.18 40.59
N VAL A 91 5.59 0.40 40.09
CA VAL A 91 5.35 0.80 38.69
C VAL A 91 6.04 2.12 38.38
N ARG A 92 5.90 3.11 39.27
CA ARG A 92 6.55 4.42 39.11
C ARG A 92 8.07 4.27 39.06
N GLN A 93 8.67 3.55 40.01
CA GLN A 93 10.11 3.32 40.01
C GLN A 93 10.57 2.55 38.77
N TYR A 94 9.80 1.56 38.33
CA TYR A 94 10.12 0.78 37.15
C TYR A 94 10.11 1.66 35.89
N LEU A 95 9.08 2.48 35.68
CA LEU A 95 9.02 3.39 34.54
C LEU A 95 10.12 4.46 34.57
N LEU A 96 10.50 4.96 35.75
CA LEU A 96 11.60 5.91 35.89
C LEU A 96 12.99 5.27 35.65
N LYS A 97 13.16 3.99 35.97
CA LYS A 97 14.39 3.23 35.72
C LYS A 97 14.48 2.70 34.27
N ASN A 98 13.35 2.58 33.58
CA ASN A 98 13.24 2.01 32.24
C ASN A 98 12.36 2.91 31.33
N PRO A 99 12.78 4.16 31.04
CA PRO A 99 12.00 5.08 30.21
C PRO A 99 11.75 4.55 28.79
N GLU A 100 12.55 3.60 28.31
CA GLU A 100 12.41 2.95 27.00
C GLU A 100 11.08 2.21 26.85
N VAL A 101 10.52 1.67 27.94
CA VAL A 101 9.22 0.98 27.94
C VAL A 101 8.09 1.91 27.50
N LEU A 102 8.15 3.20 27.90
CA LEU A 102 7.18 4.19 27.46
C LEU A 102 7.34 4.53 25.98
N VAL A 103 8.58 4.62 25.50
CA VAL A 103 8.87 4.88 24.08
C VAL A 103 8.37 3.71 23.22
N GLU A 104 8.63 2.47 23.64
CA GLU A 104 8.15 1.27 22.96
C GLU A 104 6.61 1.21 22.93
N ALA A 105 5.96 1.47 24.07
CA ALA A 105 4.49 1.52 24.14
C ALA A 105 3.90 2.58 23.19
N ILE A 106 4.51 3.78 23.12
CA ILE A 106 4.10 4.84 22.19
C ILE A 106 4.30 4.41 20.73
N ASN A 107 5.43 3.79 20.39
CA ASN A 107 5.69 3.33 19.03
C ASN A 107 4.72 2.22 18.62
N ASN A 108 4.46 1.25 19.50
CA ASN A 108 3.49 0.19 19.26
C ASN A 108 2.07 0.76 19.07
N LEU A 109 1.68 1.76 19.87
CA LEU A 109 0.41 2.44 19.69
C LEU A 109 0.35 3.13 18.31
N ARG A 110 1.39 3.89 17.94
CA ARG A 110 1.46 4.56 16.62
C ARG A 110 1.35 3.57 15.47
N THR A 111 2.11 2.48 15.48
CA THR A 111 2.04 1.45 14.44
C THR A 111 0.65 0.81 14.37
N LYS A 112 0.01 0.60 15.51
CA LYS A 112 -1.36 0.07 15.56
C LYS A 112 -2.35 1.08 14.98
N GLU A 113 -2.26 2.35 15.36
CA GLU A 113 -3.09 3.44 14.83
C GLU A 113 -2.91 3.59 13.32
N GLU A 114 -1.67 3.61 12.82
CA GLU A 114 -1.34 3.65 11.40
C GLU A 114 -1.93 2.45 10.62
N ALA A 115 -1.87 1.25 11.18
CA ALA A 115 -2.44 0.06 10.57
C ALA A 115 -3.98 0.08 10.55
N GLU A 116 -4.61 0.58 11.62
CA GLU A 116 -6.06 0.76 11.70
C GLU A 116 -6.55 1.86 10.72
N GLU A 117 -5.80 2.96 10.61
CA GLU A 117 -6.04 4.01 9.63
C GLU A 117 -5.89 3.51 8.19
N ALA A 118 -4.79 2.82 7.88
CA ALA A 118 -4.54 2.24 6.56
C ALA A 118 -5.63 1.23 6.17
N LYS A 119 -6.09 0.41 7.13
CA LYS A 119 -7.22 -0.49 6.94
C LYS A 119 -8.52 0.28 6.66
N GLY A 120 -8.80 1.32 7.44
CA GLY A 120 -9.97 2.17 7.24
C GLY A 120 -9.99 2.85 5.87
N VAL A 121 -8.84 3.31 5.38
CA VAL A 121 -8.67 3.83 4.02
C VAL A 121 -8.94 2.74 2.98
N GLY A 122 -8.33 1.55 3.15
CA GLY A 122 -8.54 0.41 2.25
C GLY A 122 -10.02 -0.01 2.15
N ASP A 123 -10.72 -0.03 3.28
CA ASP A 123 -12.17 -0.32 3.34
C ASP A 123 -13.00 0.77 2.63
N ALA A 124 -12.64 2.05 2.80
CA ALA A 124 -13.29 3.16 2.12
C ALA A 124 -13.10 3.09 0.59
N ILE A 125 -11.88 2.77 0.14
CA ILE A 125 -11.57 2.56 -1.28
C ILE A 125 -12.36 1.36 -1.80
N ALA A 126 -12.39 0.23 -1.08
CA ALA A 126 -13.14 -0.95 -1.48
C ALA A 126 -14.64 -0.67 -1.64
N LYS A 127 -15.23 0.09 -0.71
CA LYS A 127 -16.64 0.48 -0.76
C LYS A 127 -16.99 1.40 -1.94
N ARG A 128 -16.04 2.23 -2.40
CA ARG A 128 -16.24 3.21 -3.47
C ARG A 128 -15.45 2.90 -4.75
N ARG A 129 -15.03 1.63 -4.91
CA ARG A 129 -14.15 1.17 -5.99
C ARG A 129 -14.60 1.65 -7.38
N ASP A 130 -15.88 1.51 -7.68
CA ASP A 130 -16.42 1.87 -8.98
C ASP A 130 -16.43 3.38 -9.21
N GLU A 131 -16.69 4.18 -8.18
CA GLU A 131 -16.60 5.64 -8.25
C GLU A 131 -15.16 6.10 -8.48
N ILE A 132 -14.19 5.41 -7.87
CA ILE A 132 -12.76 5.70 -7.98
C ILE A 132 -12.23 5.33 -9.37
N GLU A 133 -12.50 4.11 -9.81
CA GLU A 133 -11.83 3.52 -10.97
C GLU A 133 -12.68 3.53 -12.24
N ARG A 134 -14.02 3.49 -12.14
CA ARG A 134 -14.92 3.20 -13.26
C ARG A 134 -15.97 4.28 -13.53
N ASP A 135 -15.79 5.48 -12.98
CA ASP A 135 -16.66 6.61 -13.28
C ASP A 135 -16.55 6.98 -14.78
N PRO A 136 -17.63 6.87 -15.58
CA PRO A 136 -17.62 7.25 -17.00
C PRO A 136 -17.28 8.73 -17.25
N ALA A 137 -17.47 9.58 -16.25
CA ALA A 137 -17.11 10.99 -16.32
C ALA A 137 -15.60 11.25 -16.13
N SER A 138 -14.87 10.25 -15.62
CA SER A 138 -13.42 10.36 -15.40
C SER A 138 -12.66 9.93 -16.65
N PRO A 139 -11.79 10.79 -17.20
CA PRO A 139 -10.97 10.41 -18.33
C PRO A 139 -10.02 9.26 -17.99
N VAL A 140 -9.68 8.47 -19.00
CA VAL A 140 -8.79 7.31 -18.88
C VAL A 140 -7.65 7.44 -19.88
N GLY A 141 -6.42 7.26 -19.40
CA GLY A 141 -5.19 7.21 -20.20
C GLY A 141 -4.40 5.94 -19.94
N GLY A 142 -3.14 5.92 -20.41
CA GLY A 142 -2.32 4.72 -20.41
C GLY A 142 -2.98 3.61 -21.25
N ASN A 143 -2.99 2.39 -20.73
CA ASN A 143 -3.69 1.26 -21.33
C ASN A 143 -5.08 1.11 -20.71
N ALA A 144 -6.14 1.45 -21.46
CA ALA A 144 -7.52 1.33 -21.00
C ALA A 144 -7.93 -0.10 -20.59
N LYS A 145 -7.16 -1.12 -21.00
CA LYS A 145 -7.33 -2.54 -20.64
C LYS A 145 -6.26 -3.03 -19.65
N GLY A 146 -5.55 -2.12 -18.99
CA GLY A 146 -4.51 -2.42 -18.03
C GLY A 146 -4.99 -3.32 -16.89
N ASP A 147 -4.08 -4.13 -16.34
CA ASP A 147 -4.40 -5.07 -15.27
C ASP A 147 -4.50 -4.40 -13.88
N VAL A 148 -3.89 -3.23 -13.73
CA VAL A 148 -3.96 -2.36 -12.57
C VAL A 148 -4.49 -1.00 -12.96
N THR A 149 -5.38 -0.46 -12.13
CA THR A 149 -5.80 0.93 -12.19
C THR A 149 -4.94 1.78 -11.26
N LEU A 150 -4.30 2.82 -11.79
CA LEU A 150 -3.71 3.92 -11.04
C LEU A 150 -4.61 5.14 -11.20
N VAL A 151 -5.09 5.71 -10.09
CA VAL A 151 -5.95 6.89 -10.09
C VAL A 151 -5.19 8.06 -9.49
N GLU A 152 -5.21 9.23 -10.13
CA GLU A 152 -4.61 10.45 -9.59
C GLU A 152 -5.67 11.54 -9.40
N PHE A 153 -5.75 12.07 -8.18
CA PHE A 153 -6.44 13.32 -7.85
C PHE A 153 -5.44 14.47 -7.96
N PHE A 154 -5.69 15.40 -8.89
CA PHE A 154 -4.74 16.47 -9.20
C PHE A 154 -5.42 17.83 -9.42
N ASP A 155 -4.58 18.87 -9.39
CA ASP A 155 -4.95 20.25 -9.72
C ASP A 155 -3.90 20.86 -10.66
N TYR A 156 -4.32 21.48 -11.77
CA TYR A 156 -3.42 22.08 -12.75
C TYR A 156 -2.56 23.23 -12.21
N ARG A 157 -2.89 23.84 -11.07
CA ARG A 157 -2.08 24.86 -10.39
C ARG A 157 -1.21 24.30 -9.27
N CYS A 158 -1.35 23.02 -8.94
CA CYS A 158 -0.53 22.43 -7.88
C CYS A 158 0.91 22.20 -8.36
N GLY A 159 1.86 22.86 -7.71
CA GLY A 159 3.28 22.71 -8.04
C GLY A 159 3.81 21.28 -7.84
N TYR A 160 3.25 20.52 -6.89
CA TYR A 160 3.60 19.12 -6.68
C TYR A 160 3.04 18.21 -7.79
N CYS A 161 1.79 18.47 -8.26
CA CYS A 161 1.21 17.74 -9.40
C CYS A 161 2.08 17.91 -10.65
N LYS A 162 2.53 19.14 -10.92
CA LYS A 162 3.42 19.42 -12.06
C LYS A 162 4.76 18.70 -11.97
N ARG A 163 5.34 18.59 -10.77
CA ARG A 163 6.62 17.87 -10.56
C ARG A 163 6.49 16.36 -10.73
N VAL A 164 5.38 15.79 -10.25
CA VAL A 164 5.17 14.34 -10.35
C VAL A 164 4.66 13.91 -11.73
N HIS A 165 4.16 14.84 -12.55
CA HIS A 165 3.63 14.54 -13.88
C HIS A 165 4.61 13.72 -14.73
N ASP A 166 5.86 14.14 -14.86
CA ASP A 166 6.87 13.41 -15.63
C ASP A 166 7.18 12.03 -15.03
N THR A 167 7.15 11.93 -13.69
CA THR A 167 7.32 10.66 -12.97
C THR A 167 6.19 9.69 -13.33
N VAL A 168 4.94 10.14 -13.29
CA VAL A 168 3.77 9.34 -13.68
C VAL A 168 3.88 8.92 -15.15
N GLN A 169 4.24 9.85 -16.05
CA GLN A 169 4.42 9.53 -17.47
C GLN A 169 5.50 8.46 -17.69
N ASN A 170 6.61 8.50 -16.94
CA ASN A 170 7.65 7.48 -17.02
C ASN A 170 7.18 6.11 -16.49
N VAL A 171 6.41 6.09 -15.40
CA VAL A 171 5.78 4.85 -14.89
C VAL A 171 4.86 4.25 -15.96
N LEU A 172 3.95 5.05 -16.54
CA LEU A 172 3.01 4.57 -17.56
C LEU A 172 3.71 4.10 -18.84
N LYS A 173 4.84 4.73 -19.23
CA LYS A 173 5.63 4.32 -20.40
C LYS A 173 6.43 3.05 -20.13
N SER A 174 7.05 2.93 -18.95
CA SER A 174 7.84 1.76 -18.58
C SER A 174 6.96 0.53 -18.33
N ASP A 175 5.70 0.75 -17.93
CA ASP A 175 4.73 -0.29 -17.67
C ASP A 175 3.44 -0.03 -18.47
N GLY A 176 3.45 -0.56 -19.70
CA GLY A 176 2.34 -0.43 -20.66
C GLY A 176 1.06 -1.18 -20.29
N ASN A 177 0.95 -1.76 -19.09
CA ASN A 177 -0.24 -2.47 -18.63
C ASN A 177 -0.98 -1.75 -17.50
N ILE A 178 -0.73 -0.45 -17.32
CA ILE A 178 -1.42 0.38 -16.33
C ILE A 178 -2.57 1.13 -16.99
N ARG A 179 -3.76 1.03 -16.39
CA ARG A 179 -4.90 1.90 -16.69
C ARG A 179 -4.83 3.13 -15.80
N PHE A 180 -4.73 4.31 -16.39
CA PHE A 180 -4.61 5.55 -15.62
C PHE A 180 -5.93 6.32 -15.61
N VAL A 181 -6.46 6.67 -14.43
CA VAL A 181 -7.71 7.44 -14.28
C VAL A 181 -7.39 8.83 -13.75
N TYR A 182 -7.89 9.83 -14.45
CA TYR A 182 -7.72 11.23 -14.10
C TYR A 182 -8.89 11.71 -13.25
N LYS A 183 -8.61 12.24 -12.05
CA LYS A 183 -9.60 12.87 -11.16
C LYS A 183 -9.29 14.36 -11.02
N GLU A 184 -10.05 15.17 -11.76
CA GLU A 184 -9.98 16.63 -11.72
C GLU A 184 -10.44 17.14 -10.35
N PHE A 185 -9.49 17.58 -9.53
CA PHE A 185 -9.74 18.03 -8.16
C PHE A 185 -9.22 19.46 -7.95
N PRO A 186 -9.91 20.48 -8.51
CA PRO A 186 -9.51 21.88 -8.43
C PRO A 186 -9.75 22.44 -7.03
N VAL A 187 -8.68 22.51 -6.21
CA VAL A 187 -8.71 22.96 -4.81
C VAL A 187 -7.95 24.26 -4.58
N LEU A 188 -7.24 24.77 -5.59
CA LEU A 188 -6.37 25.96 -5.46
C LEU A 188 -6.99 27.25 -6.00
N GLY A 189 -8.32 27.29 -6.15
CA GLY A 189 -9.09 28.51 -6.44
C GLY A 189 -9.66 28.60 -7.85
N PRO A 190 -10.12 29.80 -8.26
CA PRO A 190 -10.92 29.99 -9.48
C PRO A 190 -10.22 29.54 -10.77
N GLU A 191 -8.93 29.81 -10.91
CA GLU A 191 -8.16 29.41 -12.10
C GLU A 191 -8.00 27.90 -12.22
N SER A 192 -7.89 27.19 -11.10
CA SER A 192 -7.90 25.72 -11.08
C SER A 192 -9.26 25.19 -11.52
N MET A 193 -10.34 25.81 -11.02
CA MET A 193 -11.70 25.46 -11.41
C MET A 193 -11.93 25.72 -12.91
N PHE A 194 -11.45 26.83 -13.45
CA PHE A 194 -11.54 27.12 -14.88
C PHE A 194 -10.82 26.05 -15.72
N ALA A 195 -9.57 25.72 -15.36
CA ALA A 195 -8.78 24.72 -16.06
C ALA A 195 -9.44 23.32 -16.02
N ALA A 196 -9.93 22.90 -14.85
CA ALA A 196 -10.63 21.63 -14.68
C ALA A 196 -11.93 21.58 -15.52
N ARG A 197 -12.74 22.65 -15.48
CA ARG A 197 -13.96 22.76 -16.32
C ARG A 197 -13.63 22.69 -17.80
N ALA A 198 -12.58 23.38 -18.25
CA ALA A 198 -12.14 23.34 -19.64
C ALA A 198 -11.68 21.93 -20.04
N ALA A 199 -10.95 21.23 -19.17
CA ALA A 199 -10.47 19.88 -19.42
C ALA A 199 -11.62 18.85 -19.48
N ILE A 200 -12.57 18.89 -18.53
CA ILE A 200 -13.77 18.04 -18.56
C ILE A 200 -14.67 18.38 -19.77
N ALA A 201 -14.84 19.65 -20.10
CA ALA A 201 -15.59 20.06 -21.28
C ALA A 201 -14.93 19.54 -22.57
N ALA A 202 -13.61 19.62 -22.67
CA ALA A 202 -12.84 19.04 -23.77
C ALA A 202 -13.00 17.52 -23.84
N PHE A 203 -12.95 16.81 -22.71
CA PHE A 203 -13.19 15.37 -22.65
C PHE A 203 -14.60 15.00 -23.17
N LYS A 204 -15.63 15.73 -22.75
CA LYS A 204 -17.00 15.49 -23.22
C LYS A 204 -17.20 15.76 -24.70
N LEU A 205 -16.43 16.68 -25.29
CA LEU A 205 -16.49 17.01 -26.72
C LEU A 205 -15.67 16.05 -27.57
N ALA A 206 -14.48 15.69 -27.09
CA ALA A 206 -13.52 14.84 -27.80
C ALA A 206 -12.66 14.07 -26.77
N PRO A 207 -13.11 12.88 -26.34
CA PRO A 207 -12.43 12.09 -25.32
C PRO A 207 -10.96 11.79 -25.64
N ASP A 208 -10.63 11.60 -26.92
CA ASP A 208 -9.29 11.31 -27.43
C ASP A 208 -8.31 12.49 -27.26
N LYS A 209 -8.81 13.72 -27.11
CA LYS A 209 -7.99 14.93 -26.96
C LYS A 209 -7.66 15.25 -25.51
N TYR A 210 -8.34 14.63 -24.54
CA TYR A 210 -8.18 14.97 -23.13
C TYR A 210 -6.74 14.79 -22.65
N VAL A 211 -6.12 13.63 -22.91
CA VAL A 211 -4.76 13.35 -22.40
C VAL A 211 -3.74 14.33 -22.98
N ALA A 212 -3.89 14.71 -24.25
CA ALA A 212 -3.04 15.72 -24.87
C ALA A 212 -3.21 17.09 -24.18
N LEU A 213 -4.46 17.49 -23.89
CA LEU A 213 -4.74 18.74 -23.19
C LEU A 213 -4.20 18.72 -21.75
N HIS A 214 -4.44 17.64 -21.02
CA HIS A 214 -3.94 17.44 -19.67
C HIS A 214 -2.42 17.60 -19.61
N ASN A 215 -1.67 16.93 -20.48
CA ASN A 215 -0.21 17.02 -20.53
C ASN A 215 0.25 18.46 -20.81
N ARG A 216 -0.42 19.17 -21.71
CA ARG A 216 -0.11 20.58 -22.01
C ARG A 216 -0.38 21.50 -20.83
N LEU A 217 -1.51 21.33 -20.14
CA LEU A 217 -1.86 22.11 -18.94
C LEU A 217 -0.92 21.81 -17.77
N MET A 218 -0.48 20.55 -17.62
CA MET A 218 0.52 20.16 -16.62
C MET A 218 1.89 20.79 -16.89
N ALA A 219 2.29 20.90 -18.17
CA ALA A 219 3.56 21.52 -18.56
C ALA A 219 3.62 23.04 -18.34
N LEU A 220 2.48 23.74 -18.23
CA LEU A 220 2.46 25.16 -17.87
C LEU A 220 3.06 25.39 -16.48
N SER A 221 3.63 26.56 -16.21
CA SER A 221 3.94 26.92 -14.81
C SER A 221 2.64 27.13 -14.01
N ALA A 222 2.65 26.87 -12.70
CA ALA A 222 1.45 27.02 -11.85
C ALA A 222 0.83 28.42 -11.89
N ARG A 223 1.66 29.45 -12.06
CA ARG A 223 1.23 30.86 -12.16
C ARG A 223 0.71 31.22 -13.55
N ALA A 224 1.10 30.47 -14.58
CA ALA A 224 0.67 30.71 -15.95
C ALA A 224 -0.70 30.12 -16.27
N VAL A 225 -1.27 29.26 -15.41
CA VAL A 225 -2.61 28.72 -15.60
C VAL A 225 -3.63 29.83 -15.31
N ASN A 226 -4.26 30.30 -16.38
CA ASN A 226 -5.34 31.29 -16.38
C ASN A 226 -6.24 31.04 -17.61
N GLU A 227 -7.32 31.79 -17.74
CA GLU A 227 -8.28 31.58 -18.83
C GLU A 227 -7.66 31.58 -20.23
N ASP A 228 -6.79 32.56 -20.52
CA ASP A 228 -6.18 32.73 -21.83
C ASP A 228 -5.21 31.59 -22.15
N SER A 229 -4.34 31.23 -21.20
CA SER A 229 -3.38 30.14 -21.42
C SER A 229 -4.10 28.80 -21.59
N VAL A 230 -5.13 28.53 -20.78
CA VAL A 230 -5.94 27.31 -20.90
C VAL A 230 -6.61 27.24 -22.28
N MET A 231 -7.18 28.34 -22.76
CA MET A 231 -7.85 28.37 -24.06
C MET A 231 -6.88 28.31 -25.24
N ASN A 232 -5.66 28.84 -25.08
CA ASN A 232 -4.57 28.62 -26.02
C ASN A 232 -4.19 27.13 -26.10
N GLU A 233 -4.18 26.43 -24.97
CA GLU A 233 -3.89 25.00 -24.95
C GLU A 233 -5.01 24.13 -25.54
N VAL A 234 -6.27 24.51 -25.31
CA VAL A 234 -7.43 23.94 -26.00
C VAL A 234 -7.26 24.06 -27.52
N LYS A 235 -6.88 25.24 -28.01
CA LYS A 235 -6.61 25.46 -29.44
C LYS A 235 -5.44 24.61 -29.94
N ALA A 236 -4.37 24.49 -29.15
CA ALA A 236 -3.17 23.75 -29.52
C ALA A 236 -3.41 22.25 -29.71
N VAL A 237 -4.41 21.66 -29.02
CA VAL A 237 -4.82 20.26 -29.23
C VAL A 237 -5.84 20.07 -30.35
N GLY A 238 -6.22 21.16 -31.04
CA GLY A 238 -7.12 21.16 -32.19
C GLY A 238 -8.60 21.30 -31.84
N LEU A 239 -8.94 21.71 -30.61
CA LEU A 239 -10.32 22.01 -30.22
C LEU A 239 -10.64 23.49 -30.45
N LYS A 240 -11.93 23.78 -30.70
CA LYS A 240 -12.42 25.16 -30.86
C LYS A 240 -12.65 25.77 -29.47
N PRO A 241 -11.92 26.83 -29.08
CA PRO A 241 -12.08 27.45 -27.75
C PRO A 241 -13.52 27.87 -27.43
N GLU A 242 -14.25 28.37 -28.42
CA GLU A 242 -15.65 28.79 -28.26
C GLU A 242 -16.56 27.61 -27.92
N ALA A 243 -16.36 26.46 -28.58
CA ALA A 243 -17.12 25.25 -28.30
C ALA A 243 -16.83 24.71 -26.89
N VAL A 244 -15.56 24.76 -26.45
CA VAL A 244 -15.18 24.38 -25.08
C VAL A 244 -15.79 25.33 -24.07
N ARG A 245 -15.70 26.66 -24.27
CA ARG A 245 -16.33 27.66 -23.39
C ARG A 245 -17.84 27.45 -23.27
N GLN A 246 -18.52 27.14 -24.36
CA GLN A 246 -19.95 26.82 -24.32
C GLN A 246 -20.20 25.54 -23.51
N LYS A 247 -19.43 24.48 -23.75
CA LYS A 247 -19.60 23.21 -23.04
C LYS A 247 -19.26 23.31 -21.55
N MET A 248 -18.34 24.20 -21.14
CA MET A 248 -18.05 24.46 -19.73
C MET A 248 -19.27 24.95 -18.94
N GLN A 249 -20.25 25.56 -19.60
CA GLN A 249 -21.50 26.05 -18.97
C GLN A 249 -22.52 24.94 -18.73
N ASP A 250 -22.30 23.74 -19.29
CA ASP A 250 -23.16 22.59 -19.06
C ASP A 250 -23.11 22.17 -17.58
N PRO A 251 -24.24 22.08 -16.88
CA PRO A 251 -24.27 21.67 -15.47
C PRO A 251 -23.60 20.32 -15.19
N SER A 252 -23.55 19.42 -16.19
CA SER A 252 -22.86 18.13 -16.04
C SER A 252 -21.36 18.28 -15.84
N VAL A 253 -20.73 19.35 -16.35
CA VAL A 253 -19.28 19.59 -16.15
C VAL A 253 -18.99 19.90 -14.69
N LEU A 254 -19.79 20.79 -14.08
CA LEU A 254 -19.64 21.13 -12.68
C LEU A 254 -19.94 19.92 -11.79
N LYS A 255 -21.01 19.17 -12.10
CA LYS A 255 -21.40 17.97 -11.37
C LYS A 255 -20.29 16.91 -11.34
N ASP A 256 -19.53 16.74 -12.42
CA ASP A 256 -18.42 15.78 -12.46
C ASP A 256 -17.27 16.19 -11.53
N ILE A 257 -17.01 17.49 -11.41
CA ILE A 257 -16.02 18.05 -10.48
C ILE A 257 -16.50 17.88 -9.04
N GLU A 258 -17.75 18.22 -8.74
CA GLU A 258 -18.36 18.06 -7.41
C GLU A 258 -18.33 16.60 -6.96
N ARG A 259 -18.68 15.66 -7.83
CA ARG A 259 -18.56 14.21 -7.55
C ARG A 259 -17.13 13.81 -7.19
N THR A 260 -16.13 14.39 -7.85
CA THR A 260 -14.73 14.13 -7.55
C THR A 260 -14.34 14.72 -6.19
N GLN A 261 -14.86 15.89 -5.82
CA GLN A 261 -14.66 16.51 -4.51
C GLN A 261 -15.30 15.67 -3.39
N GLU A 262 -16.56 15.26 -3.55
CA GLU A 262 -17.25 14.37 -2.60
C GLU A 262 -16.50 13.04 -2.39
N LEU A 263 -15.98 12.48 -3.49
CA LEU A 263 -15.17 11.27 -3.43
C LEU A 263 -13.85 11.51 -2.68
N ALA A 264 -13.17 12.62 -2.94
CA ALA A 264 -11.94 13.00 -2.24
C ALA A 264 -12.20 13.16 -0.73
N GLU A 265 -13.28 13.83 -0.33
CA GLU A 265 -13.69 13.96 1.06
C GLU A 265 -13.97 12.61 1.72
N ALA A 266 -14.72 11.73 1.04
CA ALA A 266 -15.04 10.39 1.54
C ALA A 266 -13.79 9.51 1.74
N LEU A 267 -12.75 9.72 0.93
CA LEU A 267 -11.45 9.06 1.03
C LEU A 267 -10.46 9.81 1.94
N ARG A 268 -10.89 10.92 2.56
CA ARG A 268 -10.07 11.80 3.40
C ARG A 268 -8.84 12.36 2.67
N ILE A 269 -8.94 12.55 1.36
CA ILE A 269 -7.91 13.20 0.54
C ILE A 269 -7.92 14.69 0.86
N ARG A 270 -6.82 15.19 1.44
CA ARG A 270 -6.69 16.59 1.88
C ARG A 270 -5.86 17.47 0.96
N GLY A 271 -5.32 16.92 -0.12
CA GLY A 271 -4.45 17.66 -1.01
C GLY A 271 -4.10 16.92 -2.30
N THR A 272 -3.47 17.66 -3.20
CA THR A 272 -3.03 17.17 -4.51
C THR A 272 -1.50 17.23 -4.64
N PRO A 273 -0.86 16.29 -5.34
CA PRO A 273 -1.47 15.09 -5.92
C PRO A 273 -1.80 14.06 -4.83
N SER A 274 -2.76 13.19 -5.08
CA SER A 274 -3.00 11.99 -4.28
C SER A 274 -3.30 10.82 -5.20
N PHE A 275 -2.72 9.66 -4.94
CA PHE A 275 -2.82 8.48 -5.79
C PHE A 275 -3.58 7.36 -5.11
N VAL A 276 -4.44 6.67 -5.85
CA VAL A 276 -5.08 5.43 -5.41
C VAL A 276 -4.64 4.29 -6.32
N VAL A 277 -4.13 3.21 -5.72
CA VAL A 277 -3.70 2.00 -6.43
C VAL A 277 -3.94 0.77 -5.56
N GLY A 278 -4.77 -0.17 -6.05
CA GLY A 278 -5.28 -1.24 -5.21
C GLY A 278 -6.02 -0.66 -4.00
N ASP A 279 -5.66 -1.11 -2.78
CA ASP A 279 -6.27 -0.62 -1.53
C ASP A 279 -5.44 0.46 -0.85
N MET A 280 -4.45 1.00 -1.55
CA MET A 280 -3.56 2.02 -1.00
C MET A 280 -3.94 3.41 -1.50
N LEU A 281 -3.91 4.37 -0.58
CA LEU A 281 -3.90 5.80 -0.87
C LEU A 281 -2.49 6.32 -0.59
N ILE A 282 -1.86 6.95 -1.58
CA ILE A 282 -0.55 7.59 -1.46
C ILE A 282 -0.77 9.10 -1.53
N PRO A 283 -0.71 9.80 -0.39
CA PRO A 283 -0.87 11.25 -0.38
C PRO A 283 0.42 11.94 -0.85
N GLY A 284 0.26 13.03 -1.62
CA GLY A 284 1.37 13.89 -2.02
C GLY A 284 2.16 13.39 -3.23
N ALA A 285 3.16 14.17 -3.60
CA ALA A 285 4.10 13.76 -4.65
C ALA A 285 4.93 12.58 -4.16
N THR A 286 5.15 11.62 -5.06
CA THR A 286 5.88 10.38 -4.80
C THR A 286 6.84 10.11 -5.95
N ASP A 287 7.88 9.32 -5.70
CA ASP A 287 8.86 8.96 -6.71
C ASP A 287 8.44 7.74 -7.55
N GLU A 288 9.21 7.49 -8.61
CA GLU A 288 8.94 6.41 -9.57
C GLU A 288 9.00 5.03 -8.91
N GLU A 289 9.91 4.83 -7.96
CA GLU A 289 10.09 3.55 -7.27
C GLU A 289 8.89 3.22 -6.39
N SER A 290 8.44 4.19 -5.59
CA SER A 290 7.28 4.08 -4.73
C SER A 290 6.01 3.76 -5.52
N LEU A 291 5.78 4.42 -6.66
CA LEU A 291 4.66 4.09 -7.55
C LEU A 291 4.77 2.67 -8.08
N LYS A 292 5.95 2.25 -8.56
CA LYS A 292 6.17 0.89 -9.08
C LYS A 292 5.94 -0.17 -8.00
N GLN A 293 6.40 0.06 -6.78
CA GLN A 293 6.19 -0.85 -5.65
C GLN A 293 4.69 -0.96 -5.33
N ALA A 294 3.97 0.16 -5.28
CA ALA A 294 2.55 0.16 -5.01
C ALA A 294 1.73 -0.55 -6.11
N ILE A 295 2.09 -0.33 -7.38
CA ILE A 295 1.50 -1.05 -8.53
C ILE A 295 1.78 -2.55 -8.44
N ALA A 296 3.02 -2.95 -8.13
CA ALA A 296 3.39 -4.35 -8.00
C ALA A 296 2.63 -5.05 -6.86
N ALA A 297 2.47 -4.38 -5.72
CA ALA A 297 1.67 -4.88 -4.59
C ALA A 297 0.19 -5.05 -4.97
N ALA A 298 -0.39 -4.07 -5.68
CA ALA A 298 -1.76 -4.17 -6.19
C ALA A 298 -1.93 -5.34 -7.18
N ARG A 299 -0.94 -5.60 -8.06
CA ARG A 299 -0.94 -6.78 -8.95
C ARG A 299 -0.91 -8.09 -8.19
N ALA A 300 -0.05 -8.19 -7.17
CA ALA A 300 0.11 -9.40 -6.39
C ALA A 300 -1.21 -9.78 -5.70
N LYS A 301 -1.89 -8.80 -5.09
CA LYS A 301 -3.18 -9.01 -4.42
C LYS A 301 -4.32 -9.41 -5.36
N LYS A 302 -4.31 -8.96 -6.62
CA LYS A 302 -5.31 -9.37 -7.62
C LYS A 302 -5.16 -10.82 -8.07
N LYS A 303 -3.96 -11.40 -7.90
CA LYS A 303 -3.63 -12.79 -8.28
C LYS A 303 -3.85 -13.80 -7.14
N SER A 304 -3.96 -13.32 -5.89
CA SER A 304 -4.27 -14.14 -4.70
C SER A 304 -5.76 -14.29 -4.51
#